data_AF-A0A7S2E407-F1
#
_entry.id   AF-A0A7S2E407-F1
#
_cell.length_a   1.000
_cell.length_b   1.000
_cell.length_c   1.000
_cell.angle_alpha   90.00
_cell.angle_beta   90.00
_cell.angle_gamma   90.00
#
_symmetry.space_group_name_H-M   'P 1'
#
loop_
_entity.id
_entity.type
_entity.pdbx_description
1 polymer ?
#
loop_
_entity_poly.entity_id
_entity_poly.type
_entity_poly.pdbx_seq_one_letter_code
_entity_poly.pdbx_strand_id
1 'polypeptide(L)'
;AAHYWDYTRDTTQPCYDSNAFQDDWFGPNSPGNELHVIDTGRWAYTSIVKNSKIFPDFKNPYGLLRSPWNTNPVAYVMRYNRTVGVLADDNSNFPTCSEFAMRMGDSLGTIAAALNGELHGPIHIMVGGHWDVSSIWEKVASHMDFPDSFLLLGKFLWRQGFVRLPSFCSDDTPHAECMPHSS
;
A
#
# COMPACT_ATOMS: atom_id res chain seq x y z
N ALA A 1 -22.64 6.32 -10.39
CA ALA A 1 -21.47 7.16 -10.71
C ALA A 1 -20.31 6.72 -9.83
N ALA A 2 -19.07 6.78 -10.30
CA ALA A 2 -17.89 6.59 -9.46
C ALA A 2 -17.53 7.93 -8.80
N HIS A 3 -17.36 7.92 -7.49
CA HIS A 3 -16.90 9.10 -6.74
C HIS A 3 -15.37 9.11 -6.71
N TYR A 4 -14.77 10.30 -6.68
CA TYR A 4 -13.32 10.48 -6.54
C TYR A 4 -13.03 11.39 -5.34
N TRP A 5 -11.86 11.22 -4.74
CA TRP A 5 -11.31 12.10 -3.72
C TRP A 5 -10.18 12.91 -4.34
N ASP A 6 -10.32 14.23 -4.30
CA ASP A 6 -9.29 15.17 -4.74
C ASP A 6 -8.40 15.56 -3.55
N TYR A 7 -7.35 14.77 -3.33
CA TYR A 7 -6.41 14.96 -2.22
C TYR A 7 -5.59 16.26 -2.34
N THR A 8 -5.57 16.92 -3.51
CA THR A 8 -4.88 18.21 -3.66
C THR A 8 -5.52 19.31 -2.82
N ARG A 9 -6.79 19.11 -2.41
CA ARG A 9 -7.52 20.01 -1.51
C ARG A 9 -7.14 19.84 -0.03
N ASP A 10 -6.48 18.74 0.33
CA ASP A 10 -6.15 18.39 1.70
C ASP A 10 -4.67 18.69 2.02
N THR A 11 -4.00 19.48 1.18
CA THR A 11 -2.56 19.78 1.22
C THR A 11 -2.13 20.71 2.36
N THR A 12 -3.08 21.27 3.11
CA THR A 12 -2.82 22.21 4.22
C THR A 12 -2.56 21.52 5.56
N GLN A 13 -2.64 20.19 5.58
CA GLN A 13 -2.52 19.36 6.76
C GLN A 13 -1.75 18.08 6.41
N PRO A 14 -1.20 17.37 7.41
CA PRO A 14 -0.60 16.07 7.17
C PRO A 14 -1.61 15.11 6.52
N CYS A 15 -1.10 14.26 5.62
CA CYS A 15 -1.90 13.36 4.81
C CYS A 15 -2.82 12.46 5.66
N TYR A 16 -2.30 11.95 6.77
CA TYR A 16 -3.00 11.06 7.70
C TYR A 16 -4.10 11.75 8.52
N ASP A 17 -4.13 13.09 8.57
CA ASP A 17 -5.17 13.86 9.27
C ASP A 17 -6.35 14.21 8.35
N SER A 18 -6.29 13.89 7.05
CA SER A 18 -7.31 14.26 6.06
C SER A 18 -8.72 13.93 6.53
N ASN A 19 -9.68 14.82 6.25
CA ASN A 19 -11.10 14.59 6.48
C ASN A 19 -11.61 13.33 5.77
N ALA A 20 -10.92 12.87 4.72
CA ALA A 20 -11.24 11.62 4.06
C ALA A 20 -11.12 10.40 4.99
N PHE A 21 -10.33 10.50 6.07
CA PHE A 21 -10.06 9.42 7.01
C PHE A 21 -10.92 9.44 8.27
N GLN A 22 -11.93 10.31 8.32
CA GLN A 22 -12.89 10.33 9.41
C GLN A 22 -13.86 9.13 9.35
N ASP A 23 -14.42 8.79 10.51
CA ASP A 23 -15.34 7.65 10.71
C ASP A 23 -16.66 7.78 9.92
N ASP A 24 -17.06 8.99 9.54
CA ASP A 24 -18.23 9.24 8.70
C ASP A 24 -17.90 9.27 7.19
N TRP A 25 -16.63 9.08 6.83
CA TRP A 25 -16.14 9.05 5.45
C TRP A 25 -15.51 7.72 5.06
N PHE A 26 -14.20 7.65 4.75
CA PHE A 26 -13.55 6.39 4.34
C PHE A 26 -12.96 5.59 5.50
N GLY A 27 -13.08 6.07 6.73
CA GLY A 27 -12.49 5.43 7.90
C GLY A 27 -10.98 5.69 8.01
N PRO A 28 -10.37 5.29 9.14
CA PRO A 28 -9.05 5.74 9.55
C PRO A 28 -7.95 5.47 8.53
N ASN A 29 -6.97 6.36 8.49
CA ASN A 29 -5.74 6.19 7.71
C ASN A 29 -4.85 5.08 8.31
N SER A 30 -4.88 4.91 9.63
CA SER A 30 -4.18 3.84 10.33
C SER A 30 -5.06 3.32 11.46
N PRO A 31 -5.87 2.27 11.23
CA PRO A 31 -6.70 1.65 12.24
C PRO A 31 -5.87 1.19 13.45
N GLY A 32 -6.43 1.33 14.65
CA GLY A 32 -5.75 1.03 15.91
C GLY A 32 -5.77 -0.45 16.32
N ASN A 33 -6.46 -1.31 15.55
CA ASN A 33 -6.49 -2.75 15.82
C ASN A 33 -5.24 -3.46 15.28
N GLU A 34 -4.89 -4.59 15.90
CA GLU A 34 -3.67 -5.37 15.60
C GLU A 34 -3.59 -5.89 14.16
N LEU A 35 -4.74 -6.00 13.48
CA LEU A 35 -4.81 -6.49 12.10
C LEU A 35 -4.75 -5.36 11.07
N HIS A 36 -4.69 -4.10 11.51
CA HIS A 36 -4.74 -2.90 10.66
C HIS A 36 -5.97 -2.84 9.74
N VAL A 37 -7.04 -3.56 10.10
CA VAL A 37 -8.29 -3.60 9.33
C VAL A 37 -9.05 -2.30 9.54
N ILE A 38 -9.57 -1.71 8.47
CA ILE A 38 -10.47 -0.56 8.63
C ILE A 38 -11.73 -1.04 9.34
N ASP A 39 -12.04 -0.49 10.51
CA ASP A 39 -13.14 -0.91 11.39
C ASP A 39 -14.27 0.12 11.52
N THR A 40 -14.08 1.34 11.02
CA THR A 40 -15.09 2.41 10.94
C THR A 40 -15.14 3.04 9.53
N GLY A 41 -16.14 3.88 9.25
CA GLY A 41 -16.34 4.49 7.94
C GLY A 41 -16.86 3.57 6.85
N ARG A 42 -16.98 4.12 5.64
CA ARG A 42 -17.53 3.44 4.46
C ARG A 42 -16.77 2.17 4.09
N TRP A 43 -15.50 2.09 4.46
CA TRP A 43 -14.62 0.98 4.10
C TRP A 43 -14.46 -0.04 5.25
N ALA A 44 -15.16 0.17 6.37
CA ALA A 44 -15.18 -0.74 7.50
C ALA A 44 -15.44 -2.19 7.05
N TYR A 45 -14.55 -3.10 7.42
CA TYR A 45 -14.63 -4.53 7.11
C TYR A 45 -14.90 -4.84 5.64
N THR A 46 -14.41 -4.00 4.72
CA THR A 46 -14.52 -4.28 3.29
C THR A 46 -13.74 -5.55 2.97
N SER A 47 -14.44 -6.61 2.56
CA SER A 47 -13.83 -7.90 2.28
C SER A 47 -12.99 -7.88 1.00
N ILE A 48 -11.84 -8.57 1.03
CA ILE A 48 -11.06 -8.85 -0.17
C ILE A 48 -11.62 -10.11 -0.84
N VAL A 49 -11.78 -10.04 -2.16
CA VAL A 49 -12.25 -11.18 -2.95
C VAL A 49 -11.27 -12.35 -2.80
N LYS A 50 -11.79 -13.51 -2.39
CA LYS A 50 -11.04 -14.75 -2.29
C LYS A 50 -11.33 -15.64 -3.50
N ASN A 51 -10.29 -16.26 -4.05
CA ASN A 51 -10.35 -17.15 -5.21
C ASN A 51 -11.11 -16.54 -6.39
N SER A 52 -10.73 -15.31 -6.76
CA SER A 52 -11.35 -14.58 -7.88
C SER A 52 -11.34 -15.42 -9.15
N LYS A 53 -12.52 -15.66 -9.73
CA LYS A 53 -12.66 -16.36 -11.02
C LYS A 53 -12.28 -15.48 -12.21
N ILE A 54 -12.34 -14.16 -12.04
CA ILE A 54 -12.05 -13.17 -13.08
C ILE A 54 -10.53 -12.91 -13.15
N PHE A 55 -9.87 -12.94 -11.99
CA PHE A 55 -8.42 -12.70 -11.87
C PHE A 55 -7.74 -13.87 -11.14
N PRO A 56 -7.76 -15.09 -11.72
CA PRO A 56 -7.32 -16.31 -11.02
C PRO A 56 -5.83 -16.34 -10.70
N ASP A 57 -5.02 -15.57 -11.44
CA ASP A 57 -3.56 -15.51 -11.32
C ASP A 57 -3.08 -14.37 -10.41
N PHE A 58 -3.97 -13.44 -10.03
CA PHE A 58 -3.64 -12.29 -9.20
C PHE A 58 -4.12 -12.51 -7.78
N LYS A 59 -3.44 -13.41 -7.07
CA LYS A 59 -3.73 -13.72 -5.68
C LYS A 59 -2.46 -13.96 -4.87
N ASN A 60 -2.56 -13.75 -3.57
CA ASN A 60 -1.55 -14.21 -2.64
C ASN A 60 -1.72 -15.71 -2.35
N PRO A 61 -0.82 -16.35 -1.58
CA PRO A 61 -0.86 -17.79 -1.32
C PRO A 61 -2.15 -18.27 -0.61
N TYR A 62 -2.82 -17.39 0.14
CA TYR A 62 -4.12 -17.66 0.79
C TYR A 62 -5.32 -17.50 -0.16
N GLY A 63 -5.07 -17.19 -1.43
CA GLY A 63 -6.09 -17.01 -2.46
C GLY A 63 -6.80 -15.65 -2.44
N LEU A 64 -6.31 -14.67 -1.69
CA LEU A 64 -6.88 -13.32 -1.65
C LEU A 64 -6.42 -12.51 -2.87
N LEU A 65 -7.34 -11.77 -3.51
CA LEU A 65 -7.07 -10.86 -4.63
C LEU A 65 -6.18 -9.70 -4.15
N ARG A 66 -4.88 -9.92 -4.23
CA ARG A 66 -3.80 -9.05 -3.74
C ARG A 66 -2.56 -9.25 -4.60
N SER A 67 -1.59 -8.34 -4.45
CA SER A 67 -0.23 -8.58 -4.94
C SER A 67 0.29 -9.92 -4.40
N PRO A 68 0.86 -10.80 -5.24
CA PRO A 68 1.34 -12.10 -4.79
C PRO A 68 2.32 -12.02 -3.61
N TRP A 69 3.21 -11.02 -3.61
CA TRP A 69 4.22 -10.80 -2.57
C TRP A 69 3.66 -10.22 -1.25
N ASN A 70 2.36 -9.92 -1.18
CA ASN A 70 1.68 -9.59 0.07
C ASN A 70 1.04 -10.86 0.64
N THR A 71 1.80 -11.56 1.50
CA THR A 71 1.40 -12.84 2.10
C THR A 71 0.47 -12.71 3.30
N ASN A 72 -0.07 -11.53 3.60
CA ASN A 72 -0.96 -11.34 4.74
C ASN A 72 -2.31 -12.08 4.53
N PRO A 73 -2.75 -12.96 5.47
CA PRO A 73 -3.96 -13.79 5.35
C PRO A 73 -5.27 -13.07 5.67
N VAL A 74 -5.24 -11.85 6.18
CA VAL A 74 -6.44 -11.11 6.62
C VAL A 74 -7.30 -10.74 5.41
N ALA A 75 -8.55 -11.19 5.40
CA ALA A 75 -9.47 -11.07 4.26
C ALA A 75 -10.22 -9.72 4.16
N TYR A 76 -9.64 -8.64 4.69
CA TYR A 76 -10.25 -7.30 4.71
C TYR A 76 -9.29 -6.23 4.17
N VAL A 77 -9.82 -5.09 3.73
CA VAL A 77 -8.99 -3.92 3.41
C VAL A 77 -8.31 -3.43 4.69
N MET A 78 -7.01 -3.18 4.59
CA MET A 78 -6.17 -2.75 5.69
C MET A 78 -5.42 -1.48 5.28
N ARG A 79 -5.00 -0.70 6.27
CA ARG A 79 -4.17 0.50 6.09
C ARG A 79 -3.20 0.66 7.25
N TYR A 80 -2.03 1.22 6.97
CA TYR A 80 -1.07 1.57 7.99
C TYR A 80 -0.33 2.82 7.53
N ASN A 81 -0.17 3.81 8.41
CA ASN A 81 0.46 5.07 8.03
C ASN A 81 1.99 5.02 8.09
N ARG A 82 2.58 3.82 8.16
CA ARG A 82 4.03 3.64 8.25
C ARG A 82 4.53 2.61 7.26
N THR A 83 5.75 2.83 6.78
CA THR A 83 6.48 1.90 5.92
C THR A 83 7.81 1.62 6.59
N VAL A 84 8.04 0.35 6.97
CA VAL A 84 9.24 -0.06 7.70
C VAL A 84 9.50 0.82 8.94
N GLY A 85 8.43 1.14 9.67
CA GLY A 85 8.46 1.98 10.87
C GLY A 85 8.44 3.50 10.61
N VAL A 86 8.70 3.97 9.39
CA VAL A 86 8.75 5.40 9.03
C VAL A 86 7.34 5.92 8.78
N LEU A 87 6.93 6.99 9.49
CA LEU A 87 5.62 7.63 9.32
C LEU A 87 5.51 8.29 7.95
N ALA A 88 4.46 7.94 7.21
CA ALA A 88 4.14 8.45 5.88
C ALA A 88 5.32 8.41 4.88
N ASP A 89 6.25 7.45 5.06
CA ASP A 89 7.50 7.37 4.30
C ASP A 89 8.33 8.66 4.29
N ASP A 90 8.32 9.41 5.39
CA ASP A 90 8.93 10.75 5.51
C ASP A 90 8.32 11.80 4.54
N ASN A 91 7.20 11.45 3.90
CA ASN A 91 6.43 12.31 3.05
C ASN A 91 5.01 12.50 3.63
N SER A 92 4.89 13.46 4.54
CA SER A 92 3.63 13.70 5.25
C SER A 92 2.64 14.59 4.51
N ASN A 93 2.98 15.14 3.34
CA ASN A 93 2.13 16.09 2.62
C ASN A 93 1.64 15.53 1.30
N PHE A 94 0.38 15.79 0.95
CA PHE A 94 -0.12 15.48 -0.38
C PHE A 94 0.54 16.37 -1.45
N PRO A 95 0.70 15.87 -2.69
CA PRO A 95 1.08 16.71 -3.81
C PRO A 95 0.08 17.84 -4.03
N THR A 96 0.61 19.04 -4.25
CA THR A 96 -0.10 20.30 -4.39
C THR A 96 -0.62 20.53 -5.82
N CYS A 97 -1.65 21.37 -5.96
CA CYS A 97 -2.13 21.80 -7.27
C CYS A 97 -1.02 22.41 -8.14
N SER A 98 -0.06 23.12 -7.54
CA SER A 98 1.10 23.67 -8.25
C SER A 98 2.02 22.58 -8.80
N GLU A 99 2.27 21.51 -8.05
CA GLU A 99 3.06 20.37 -8.53
C GLU A 99 2.38 19.66 -9.68
N PHE A 100 1.07 19.47 -9.62
CA PHE A 100 0.31 18.99 -10.79
C PHE A 100 0.44 19.95 -11.98
N ALA A 101 0.20 21.25 -11.79
CA ALA A 101 0.25 22.23 -12.86
C ALA A 101 1.62 22.28 -13.56
N MET A 102 2.72 22.18 -12.80
CA MET A 102 4.07 22.13 -13.35
C MET A 102 4.31 20.94 -14.29
N ARG A 103 3.59 19.82 -14.11
CA ARG A 103 3.77 18.60 -14.91
C ARG A 103 2.81 18.48 -16.08
N MET A 104 1.75 19.28 -16.11
CA MET A 104 0.67 19.21 -17.11
C MET A 104 0.99 19.93 -18.44
N GLY A 105 2.07 20.73 -18.50
CA GLY A 105 2.40 21.57 -19.67
C GLY A 105 3.36 20.96 -20.69
N ASP A 106 4.01 19.83 -20.39
CA ASP A 106 5.19 19.40 -21.14
C ASP A 106 4.88 18.44 -22.30
N SER A 107 4.56 17.19 -21.98
CA SER A 107 4.25 16.15 -22.95
C SER A 107 3.41 15.07 -22.28
N LEU A 108 2.67 14.27 -23.06
CA LEU A 108 1.95 13.13 -22.50
C LEU A 108 2.88 12.15 -21.77
N GLY A 109 4.12 11.98 -22.26
CA GLY A 109 5.13 11.14 -21.61
C GLY A 109 5.53 11.69 -20.23
N THR A 110 5.78 12.98 -20.13
CA THR A 110 6.10 13.66 -18.86
C THR A 110 4.94 13.61 -17.89
N ILE A 111 3.71 13.87 -18.38
CA ILE A 111 2.49 13.78 -17.58
C ILE A 111 2.32 12.36 -17.05
N ALA A 112 2.44 11.35 -17.92
CA ALA A 112 2.30 9.96 -17.52
C ALA A 112 3.38 9.53 -16.52
N ALA A 113 4.63 9.97 -16.69
CA ALA A 113 5.71 9.67 -15.76
C ALA A 113 5.47 10.32 -14.39
N ALA A 114 5.12 11.61 -14.37
CA ALA A 114 4.85 12.35 -13.13
C ALA A 114 3.62 11.82 -12.41
N LEU A 115 2.53 11.54 -13.14
CA LEU A 115 1.37 10.87 -12.60
C LEU A 115 1.81 9.55 -11.99
N ASN A 116 2.50 8.68 -12.74
CA ASN A 116 2.85 7.32 -12.28
C ASN A 116 3.85 7.24 -11.12
N GLY A 117 4.71 8.25 -10.97
CA GLY A 117 5.69 8.33 -9.91
C GLY A 117 5.25 9.29 -8.82
N GLU A 118 5.55 10.57 -9.02
CA GLU A 118 5.58 11.57 -7.96
C GLU A 118 4.21 12.05 -7.48
N LEU A 119 3.20 12.06 -8.34
CA LEU A 119 1.91 12.67 -8.01
C LEU A 119 0.91 11.67 -7.41
N HIS A 120 0.89 10.41 -7.86
CA HIS A 120 0.00 9.39 -7.30
C HIS A 120 0.72 8.36 -6.43
N GLY A 121 1.98 8.05 -6.74
CA GLY A 121 2.74 6.98 -6.10
C GLY A 121 2.76 7.13 -4.57
N PRO A 122 3.16 8.31 -4.03
CA PRO A 122 3.20 8.54 -2.59
C PRO A 122 1.88 8.26 -1.87
N ILE A 123 0.73 8.50 -2.53
CA ILE A 123 -0.59 8.25 -1.93
C ILE A 123 -0.77 6.77 -1.56
N HIS A 124 -0.26 5.85 -2.40
CA HIS A 124 -0.33 4.41 -2.10
C HIS A 124 0.51 4.05 -0.87
N ILE A 125 1.67 4.67 -0.69
CA ILE A 125 2.54 4.39 0.46
C ILE A 125 1.97 5.03 1.73
N MET A 126 1.61 6.32 1.68
CA MET A 126 1.07 7.07 2.83
C MET A 126 -0.19 6.45 3.44
N VAL A 127 -1.03 5.80 2.61
CA VAL A 127 -2.30 5.20 3.05
C VAL A 127 -2.20 3.69 3.25
N GLY A 128 -1.39 3.00 2.45
CA GLY A 128 -1.29 1.54 2.45
C GLY A 128 -0.31 1.01 3.50
N GLY A 129 0.87 1.62 3.59
CA GLY A 129 1.94 1.23 4.50
C GLY A 129 2.49 -0.18 4.33
N HIS A 130 3.37 -0.54 5.26
CA HIS A 130 4.02 -1.83 5.39
C HIS A 130 4.35 -2.10 6.86
N TRP A 131 3.95 -3.27 7.38
CA TRP A 131 4.25 -3.76 8.72
C TRP A 131 4.69 -5.24 8.69
N ASP A 132 5.06 -5.77 9.85
CA ASP A 132 5.51 -7.17 10.00
C ASP A 132 6.71 -7.51 9.08
N VAL A 133 7.68 -6.59 9.04
CA VAL A 133 8.91 -6.74 8.28
C VAL A 133 9.98 -7.33 9.19
N SER A 134 10.76 -8.29 8.69
CA SER A 134 11.86 -8.84 9.50
C SER A 134 12.87 -7.76 9.89
N SER A 135 13.48 -7.92 11.05
CA SER A 135 14.49 -6.98 11.59
C SER A 135 15.73 -6.84 10.70
N ILE A 136 15.97 -7.79 9.79
CA ILE A 136 17.04 -7.68 8.78
C ILE A 136 16.68 -6.61 7.76
N TRP A 137 15.42 -6.57 7.31
CA TRP A 137 14.95 -5.59 6.34
C TRP A 137 14.76 -4.21 6.95
N GLU A 138 14.43 -4.10 8.24
CA GLU A 138 14.50 -2.83 8.96
C GLU A 138 15.92 -2.24 8.92
N LYS A 139 16.95 -3.07 9.11
CA LYS A 139 18.36 -2.67 8.96
C LYS A 139 18.73 -2.33 7.53
N VAL A 140 18.23 -3.07 6.53
CA VAL A 140 18.49 -2.73 5.12
C VAL A 140 17.82 -1.40 4.76
N ALA A 141 16.56 -1.22 5.14
CA ALA A 141 15.81 0.01 4.91
C ALA A 141 16.46 1.23 5.59
N SER A 142 17.06 1.05 6.78
CA SER A 142 17.79 2.14 7.45
C SER A 142 19.06 2.60 6.71
N HIS A 143 19.50 1.86 5.68
CA HIS A 143 20.62 2.21 4.80
C HIS A 143 20.16 2.55 3.38
N MET A 144 18.85 2.54 3.11
CA MET A 144 18.28 2.98 1.84
C MET A 144 17.90 4.45 1.97
N ASP A 145 18.30 5.28 1.00
CA ASP A 145 17.97 6.72 1.00
C ASP A 145 16.47 7.00 0.85
N PHE A 146 15.66 5.98 0.50
CA PHE A 146 14.21 6.11 0.30
C PHE A 146 13.47 4.85 0.81
N PRO A 147 12.73 4.92 1.92
CA PRO A 147 12.01 3.78 2.48
C PRO A 147 10.87 3.25 1.57
N ASP A 148 10.32 4.09 0.68
CA ASP A 148 9.45 3.74 -0.46
C ASP A 148 10.03 2.62 -1.32
N SER A 149 11.36 2.62 -1.46
CA SER A 149 12.09 1.62 -2.23
C SER A 149 11.85 0.23 -1.69
N PHE A 150 11.57 0.05 -0.40
CA PHE A 150 11.35 -1.27 0.17
C PHE A 150 10.06 -1.93 -0.33
N LEU A 151 8.96 -1.16 -0.39
CA LEU A 151 7.69 -1.63 -0.97
C LEU A 151 7.86 -1.96 -2.46
N LEU A 152 8.59 -1.10 -3.19
CA LEU A 152 8.86 -1.30 -4.62
C LEU A 152 9.84 -2.44 -4.87
N LEU A 153 10.78 -2.68 -3.95
CA LEU A 153 11.79 -3.72 -4.03
C LEU A 153 11.15 -5.11 -3.95
N GLY A 154 10.16 -5.33 -3.08
CA GLY A 154 9.45 -6.61 -3.03
C GLY A 154 8.81 -6.99 -4.38
N LYS A 155 8.12 -6.02 -5.01
CA LYS A 155 7.58 -6.17 -6.38
C LYS A 155 8.68 -6.43 -7.41
N PHE A 156 9.79 -5.70 -7.32
CA PHE A 156 10.91 -5.83 -8.25
C PHE A 156 11.58 -7.20 -8.15
N LEU A 157 11.96 -7.63 -6.94
CA LEU A 157 12.60 -8.92 -6.68
C LEU A 157 11.72 -10.10 -7.07
N TRP A 158 10.40 -10.01 -6.83
CA TRP A 158 9.46 -11.03 -7.28
C TRP A 158 9.41 -11.12 -8.82
N ARG A 159 9.34 -9.98 -9.53
CA ARG A 159 9.33 -9.96 -11.01
C ARG A 159 10.61 -10.51 -11.62
N GLN A 160 11.75 -10.32 -10.96
CA GLN A 160 13.04 -10.86 -11.39
C GLN A 160 13.24 -12.34 -10.97
N GLY A 161 12.34 -12.88 -10.14
CA GLY A 161 12.40 -14.27 -9.71
C GLY A 161 13.36 -14.55 -8.54
N PHE A 162 13.89 -13.52 -7.90
CA PHE A 162 14.74 -13.65 -6.69
C PHE A 162 13.91 -13.95 -5.44
N VAL A 163 12.67 -13.45 -5.38
CA VAL A 163 11.73 -13.76 -4.31
C VAL A 163 10.67 -14.71 -4.84
N ARG A 164 10.54 -15.87 -4.18
CA ARG A 164 9.53 -16.89 -4.45
C ARG A 164 8.53 -16.96 -3.30
N LEU A 165 7.32 -17.33 -3.66
CA LEU A 165 6.18 -17.36 -2.76
C LEU A 165 5.65 -18.79 -2.72
N PRO A 166 5.13 -19.26 -1.58
CA PRO A 166 4.32 -20.48 -1.56
C PRO A 166 3.21 -20.39 -2.62
N SER A 167 2.94 -21.49 -3.32
CA SER A 167 1.86 -21.53 -4.30
C SER A 167 0.47 -21.57 -3.65
N PHE A 168 0.41 -22.03 -2.41
CA PHE A 168 -0.82 -22.17 -1.62
C PHE A 168 -0.50 -22.20 -0.12
N CYS A 169 -1.35 -21.57 0.67
CA CYS A 169 -1.45 -21.72 2.12
C CYS A 169 -2.93 -21.89 2.51
N SER A 170 -3.22 -22.79 3.44
CA SER A 170 -4.57 -22.97 3.98
C SER A 170 -4.90 -21.85 4.96
N ASP A 171 -6.19 -21.69 5.27
CA ASP A 171 -6.68 -20.59 6.12
C ASP A 171 -6.15 -20.66 7.55
N ASP A 172 -5.77 -21.85 8.01
CA ASP A 172 -5.16 -22.13 9.31
C ASP A 172 -3.63 -22.12 9.29
N THR A 173 -2.98 -21.96 8.13
CA THR A 173 -1.52 -21.82 8.05
C THR A 173 -1.10 -20.46 8.65
N PRO A 174 -0.28 -20.41 9.71
CA PRO A 174 0.20 -19.16 10.29
C PRO A 174 0.96 -18.30 9.27
N HIS A 175 0.82 -16.96 9.35
CA HIS A 175 1.48 -16.04 8.41
C HIS A 175 2.99 -16.27 8.34
N ALA A 176 3.64 -16.49 9.49
CA ALA A 176 5.08 -16.74 9.59
C ALA A 176 5.56 -17.98 8.81
N GLU A 177 4.67 -18.95 8.57
CA GLU A 177 4.97 -20.18 7.80
C GLU A 177 4.65 -20.02 6.30
N CYS A 178 3.99 -18.91 5.92
CA CYS A 178 3.57 -18.61 4.56
C CYS A 178 4.29 -17.37 3.98
N MET A 179 5.54 -17.15 4.38
CA MET A 179 6.32 -15.98 3.97
C MET A 179 7.07 -16.16 2.64
N PRO A 180 7.41 -15.06 1.94
CA PRO A 180 8.32 -15.12 0.80
C PRO A 180 9.70 -15.65 1.20
N HIS A 181 10.33 -16.44 0.31
CA HIS A 181 11.69 -16.96 0.49
C HIS A 181 12.56 -16.64 -0.72
N SER A 182 13.88 -16.58 -0.52
CA SER A 182 14.84 -16.46 -1.61
C SER A 182 14.96 -17.77 -2.37
N SER A 183 15.09 -17.69 -3.69
CA SER A 183 15.47 -18.82 -4.56
C SER A 183 16.88 -19.32 -4.28
#